data_AF-A0A812JUB0-F1
#
_entry.id   AF-A0A812JUB0-F1
#
_cell.length_a   1.000
_cell.length_b   1.000
_cell.length_c   1.000
_cell.angle_alpha   90.00
_cell.angle_beta   90.00
_cell.angle_gamma   90.00
#
_symmetry.space_group_name_H-M   'P 1'
#
loop_
_entity.id
_entity.type
_entity.pdbx_description
1 polymer ?
#
loop_
_entity_poly.entity_id
_entity_poly.type
_entity_poly.pdbx_seq_one_letter_code
_entity_poly.pdbx_strand_id
1 'polypeptide(L)'
;MKGSVALAPFGKIAGMYLSTWKVCISYLSCRWEAHAEATKEVQEAFVPVGMCQTMVLNVITYVPLVLFLNSLAGFSVEYQRFIAAYSLAPTLLMGLCYYYYLFRAKVWQLSMSDLLGWFNNWLMAMVISVVSFTQVAIHYILLLWLEQLLPSSWQGYMTFPTETIETSVRTVVFLLYGLGLVLLLTVPLWCEGYRLCSELAGRENILSKSEAVMEILYTTSQLAVVLQKQTALALIQIRWGFPFHFVHFAATLLENMFFHQMVQFKYAWIHKLCHEVQPLYRLAHLEHHICKGTYPTTPAAGLWEVWIEGGTLFFCNTLACVPYFFFHAAVSGPNIVVHTMWPQKSLVQWHTLHHVVHSDIYALNVPSKNDEEFSRDVKKFRKPLQSSFFVRHPDMSDVAGFAMVFFVGLVLHYGAGIGLFQVWHERIVHQ
;
A
#
# COMPACT_ATOMS: atom_id res chain seq x y z
N MET A 1 1.71 -14.51 35.60
CA MET A 1 0.38 -15.04 35.20
C MET A 1 0.57 -15.84 33.92
N LYS A 2 0.23 -17.13 33.91
CA LYS A 2 0.20 -17.99 32.72
C LYS A 2 -1.19 -17.83 32.08
N GLY A 3 -1.32 -16.96 31.10
CA GLY A 3 -2.51 -16.92 30.24
C GLY A 3 -2.33 -17.95 29.13
N SER A 4 -3.21 -18.95 29.07
CA SER A 4 -3.28 -19.81 27.89
C SER A 4 -3.81 -18.96 26.72
N VAL A 5 -3.06 -18.94 25.62
CA VAL A 5 -3.55 -18.37 24.35
C VAL A 5 -4.47 -19.43 23.74
N ALA A 6 -5.72 -19.47 24.18
CA ALA A 6 -6.74 -20.26 23.51
C ALA A 6 -7.03 -19.63 22.14
N LEU A 7 -6.97 -20.43 21.07
CA LEU A 7 -7.38 -20.01 19.72
C LEU A 7 -8.80 -19.43 19.78
N ALA A 8 -9.01 -18.32 19.07
CA ALA A 8 -10.26 -17.58 19.11
C ALA A 8 -11.46 -18.50 18.76
N PRO A 9 -12.45 -18.67 19.66
CA PRO A 9 -13.66 -19.43 19.33
C PRO A 9 -14.38 -18.76 18.15
N PHE A 10 -15.10 -19.54 17.34
CA PHE A 10 -15.81 -19.04 16.14
C PHE A 10 -16.68 -17.80 16.42
N GLY A 11 -17.30 -17.71 17.60
CA GLY A 11 -18.06 -16.53 18.04
C GLY A 11 -17.25 -15.23 18.13
N LYS A 12 -15.95 -15.32 18.48
CA LYS A 12 -15.04 -14.16 18.52
C LYS A 12 -14.72 -13.66 17.10
N ILE A 13 -14.55 -14.57 16.14
CA ILE A 13 -14.30 -14.21 14.73
C ILE A 13 -15.52 -13.53 14.12
N ALA A 14 -16.72 -14.09 14.32
CA ALA A 14 -17.96 -13.50 13.82
C ALA A 14 -18.23 -12.11 14.45
N GLY A 15 -18.03 -11.97 15.77
CA GLY A 15 -18.12 -10.69 16.45
C GLY A 15 -17.16 -9.67 15.87
N MET A 16 -15.89 -10.03 15.70
CA MET A 16 -14.85 -9.17 15.12
C MET A 16 -15.18 -8.71 13.70
N TYR A 17 -15.78 -9.58 12.88
CA TYR A 17 -16.22 -9.22 11.52
C TYR A 17 -17.31 -8.15 11.56
N LEU A 18 -18.31 -8.33 12.42
CA LEU A 18 -19.40 -7.36 12.61
C LEU A 18 -18.87 -6.03 13.17
N SER A 19 -18.01 -6.07 14.19
CA SER A 19 -17.41 -4.87 14.78
C SER A 19 -16.57 -4.10 13.76
N THR A 20 -15.81 -4.80 12.91
CA THR A 20 -15.02 -4.15 11.85
C THR A 20 -15.92 -3.48 10.80
N TRP A 21 -17.04 -4.10 10.41
CA TRP A 21 -18.05 -3.44 9.57
C TRP A 21 -18.65 -2.21 10.25
N LYS A 22 -18.95 -2.28 11.56
CA LYS A 22 -19.41 -1.11 12.33
C LYS A 22 -18.37 0.01 12.31
N VAL A 23 -17.08 -0.30 12.47
CA VAL A 23 -15.98 0.69 12.39
C VAL A 23 -16.03 1.42 11.04
N CYS A 24 -16.07 0.66 9.93
CA CYS A 24 -16.14 1.19 8.58
C CYS A 24 -17.39 2.07 8.36
N ILE A 25 -18.57 1.52 8.62
CA ILE A 25 -19.85 2.21 8.41
C ILE A 25 -19.93 3.47 9.28
N SER A 26 -19.54 3.40 10.55
CA SER A 26 -19.57 4.55 11.46
C SER A 26 -18.58 5.63 11.02
N TYR A 27 -17.39 5.26 10.55
CA TYR A 27 -16.42 6.21 10.00
C TYR A 27 -16.99 6.95 8.78
N LEU A 28 -17.48 6.20 7.80
CA LEU A 28 -18.06 6.76 6.57
C LEU A 28 -19.33 7.59 6.83
N SER A 29 -20.11 7.22 7.85
CA SER A 29 -21.30 7.98 8.28
C SER A 29 -20.97 9.17 9.20
N CYS A 30 -19.70 9.44 9.49
CA CYS A 30 -19.28 10.48 10.42
C CYS A 30 -19.86 10.32 11.85
N ARG A 31 -20.10 9.08 12.30
CA ARG A 31 -20.60 8.76 13.64
C ARG A 31 -19.43 8.40 14.57
N TRP A 32 -18.74 9.41 15.08
CA TRP A 32 -17.45 9.24 15.75
C TRP A 32 -17.52 8.49 17.08
N GLU A 33 -18.57 8.69 17.87
CA GLU A 33 -18.78 7.94 19.13
C GLU A 33 -18.97 6.44 18.85
N ALA A 34 -19.86 6.11 17.90
CA ALA A 34 -20.10 4.73 17.48
C ALA A 34 -18.85 4.08 16.82
N HIS A 35 -18.02 4.89 16.14
CA HIS A 35 -16.74 4.43 15.62
C HIS A 35 -15.78 4.09 16.76
N ALA A 36 -15.64 4.96 17.77
CA ALA A 36 -14.76 4.72 18.92
C ALA A 36 -15.18 3.48 19.74
N GLU A 37 -16.49 3.28 19.95
CA GLU A 37 -17.03 2.07 20.59
C GLU A 37 -16.69 0.81 19.80
N ALA A 38 -16.93 0.82 18.48
CA ALA A 38 -16.61 -0.32 17.61
C ALA A 38 -15.09 -0.57 17.52
N THR A 39 -14.26 0.47 17.50
CA THR A 39 -12.79 0.31 17.53
C THR A 39 -12.35 -0.34 18.83
N LYS A 40 -12.96 0.00 19.97
CA LYS A 40 -12.66 -0.64 21.25
C LYS A 40 -12.99 -2.14 21.23
N GLU A 41 -14.14 -2.53 20.68
CA GLU A 41 -14.50 -3.94 20.48
C GLU A 41 -13.44 -4.68 19.63
N VAL A 42 -12.96 -4.04 18.56
CA VAL A 42 -11.87 -4.57 17.73
C VAL A 42 -10.56 -4.68 18.52
N GLN A 43 -10.18 -3.65 19.28
CA GLN A 43 -8.95 -3.59 20.05
C GLN A 43 -8.85 -4.74 21.07
N GLU A 44 -9.96 -5.08 21.73
CA GLU A 44 -10.04 -6.17 22.70
C GLU A 44 -9.78 -7.55 22.09
N ALA A 45 -9.89 -7.68 20.75
CA ALA A 45 -9.58 -8.92 20.06
C ALA A 45 -8.06 -9.16 19.87
N PHE A 46 -7.26 -8.08 19.85
CA PHE A 46 -5.81 -8.10 19.66
C PHE A 46 -5.06 -8.25 20.98
N VAL A 47 -3.87 -8.86 20.91
CA VAL A 47 -2.98 -9.03 22.07
C VAL A 47 -1.70 -8.20 21.90
N PRO A 48 -1.08 -7.72 22.99
CA PRO A 48 0.19 -7.01 22.91
C PRO A 48 1.31 -7.92 22.36
N VAL A 49 2.07 -7.41 21.38
CA VAL A 49 3.26 -8.08 20.83
C VAL A 49 4.40 -7.08 20.71
N GLY A 50 5.64 -7.55 20.92
CA GLY A 50 6.83 -6.73 20.75
C GLY A 50 6.96 -6.16 19.35
N MET A 51 7.28 -4.86 19.24
CA MET A 51 7.44 -4.17 17.97
C MET A 51 8.53 -4.81 17.10
N CYS A 52 9.73 -4.99 17.65
CA CYS A 52 10.89 -5.51 16.91
C CYS A 52 10.63 -6.92 16.38
N GLN A 53 10.04 -7.78 17.21
CA GLN A 53 9.67 -9.15 16.90
C GLN A 53 8.62 -9.19 15.79
N THR A 54 7.61 -8.33 15.87
CA THR A 54 6.55 -8.24 14.85
C THR A 54 7.14 -7.90 13.47
N MET A 55 8.04 -6.93 13.38
CA MET A 55 8.68 -6.55 12.11
C MET A 55 9.45 -7.71 11.47
N VAL A 56 10.20 -8.47 12.27
CA VAL A 56 10.94 -9.66 11.77
C VAL A 56 9.98 -10.76 11.32
N LEU A 57 8.97 -11.05 12.12
CA LEU A 57 7.98 -12.08 11.78
C LEU A 57 7.21 -11.69 10.52
N ASN A 58 6.89 -10.42 10.34
CA ASN A 58 6.24 -9.91 9.15
C ASN A 58 7.04 -10.26 7.88
N VAL A 59 8.33 -9.92 7.83
CA VAL A 59 9.13 -10.17 6.62
C VAL A 59 9.37 -11.66 6.39
N ILE A 60 9.62 -12.44 7.45
CA ILE A 60 9.86 -13.89 7.36
C ILE A 60 8.61 -14.62 6.88
N THR A 61 7.43 -14.25 7.36
CA THR A 61 6.17 -14.92 7.02
C THR A 61 5.60 -14.45 5.69
N TYR A 62 5.94 -13.23 5.24
CA TYR A 62 5.51 -12.72 3.95
C TYR A 62 6.11 -13.49 2.77
N VAL A 63 7.38 -13.90 2.88
CA VAL A 63 8.07 -14.66 1.82
C VAL A 63 7.35 -15.97 1.45
N PRO A 64 7.09 -16.90 2.38
CA PRO A 64 6.38 -18.14 2.06
C PRO A 64 4.94 -17.88 1.60
N LEU A 65 4.27 -16.84 2.12
CA LEU A 65 2.94 -16.45 1.63
C LEU A 65 2.99 -16.11 0.14
N VAL A 66 3.91 -15.24 -0.29
CA VAL A 66 4.00 -14.83 -1.70
C VAL A 66 4.41 -16.00 -2.60
N LEU A 67 5.30 -16.88 -2.15
CA LEU A 67 5.60 -18.12 -2.88
C LEU A 67 4.36 -19.00 -3.07
N PHE A 68 3.60 -19.20 -2.00
CA PHE A 68 2.34 -19.96 -2.05
C PHE A 68 1.33 -19.33 -3.01
N LEU A 69 1.14 -18.00 -2.94
CA LEU A 69 0.24 -17.27 -3.83
C LEU A 69 0.68 -17.37 -5.29
N ASN A 70 1.98 -17.34 -5.58
CA ASN A 70 2.49 -17.48 -6.96
C ASN A 70 2.26 -18.87 -7.54
N SER A 71 2.43 -19.90 -6.71
CA SER A 71 2.10 -21.28 -7.09
C SER A 71 0.60 -21.41 -7.37
N LEU A 72 -0.25 -20.86 -6.49
CA LEU A 72 -1.70 -20.88 -6.64
C LEU A 72 -2.19 -20.06 -7.86
N ALA A 73 -1.51 -18.95 -8.18
CA ALA A 73 -1.75 -18.17 -9.39
C ALA A 73 -1.34 -18.89 -10.68
N GLY A 74 -0.64 -20.03 -10.57
CA GLY A 74 -0.20 -20.87 -11.68
C GLY A 74 0.83 -20.20 -12.60
N PHE A 75 1.72 -19.38 -12.03
CA PHE A 75 2.88 -18.86 -12.75
C PHE A 75 3.90 -19.96 -13.06
N SER A 76 4.70 -19.76 -14.11
CA SER A 76 5.77 -20.67 -14.53
C SER A 76 6.83 -20.87 -13.44
N VAL A 77 7.51 -22.02 -13.46
CA VAL A 77 8.58 -22.33 -12.50
C VAL A 77 9.74 -21.34 -12.68
N GLU A 78 10.05 -20.97 -13.92
CA GLU A 78 11.05 -19.97 -14.27
C GLU A 78 10.72 -18.61 -13.65
N TYR A 79 9.45 -18.21 -13.71
CA TYR A 79 9.00 -16.97 -13.08
C TYR A 79 9.03 -17.03 -11.56
N GLN A 80 8.59 -18.14 -10.96
CA GLN A 80 8.68 -18.32 -9.51
C GLN A 80 10.13 -18.24 -9.01
N ARG A 81 11.08 -18.84 -9.75
CA ARG A 81 12.52 -18.71 -9.47
C ARG A 81 13.01 -17.27 -9.60
N PHE A 82 12.57 -16.56 -10.64
CA PHE A 82 12.90 -15.15 -10.82
C PHE A 82 12.42 -14.32 -9.61
N ILE A 83 11.15 -14.44 -9.22
CA ILE A 83 10.58 -13.70 -8.09
C ILE A 83 11.26 -14.06 -6.77
N ALA A 84 11.61 -15.33 -6.57
CA ALA A 84 12.37 -15.76 -5.40
C ALA A 84 13.72 -15.03 -5.31
N ALA A 85 14.46 -14.97 -6.42
CA ALA A 85 15.80 -14.37 -6.46
C ALA A 85 15.78 -12.83 -6.48
N TYR A 86 14.86 -12.22 -7.22
CA TYR A 86 14.88 -10.79 -7.53
C TYR A 86 13.79 -9.98 -6.84
N SER A 87 12.91 -10.59 -6.04
CA SER A 87 11.94 -9.83 -5.21
C SER A 87 11.97 -10.30 -3.77
N LEU A 88 11.81 -11.60 -3.53
CA LEU A 88 11.67 -12.15 -2.18
C LEU A 88 12.98 -12.18 -1.39
N ALA A 89 14.07 -12.64 -2.00
CA ALA A 89 15.37 -12.65 -1.34
C ALA A 89 15.86 -11.22 -1.00
N PRO A 90 15.77 -10.22 -1.91
CA PRO A 90 16.07 -8.82 -1.56
C PRO A 90 15.17 -8.28 -0.46
N THR A 91 13.86 -8.54 -0.51
CA THR A 91 12.90 -8.13 0.54
C THR A 91 13.30 -8.68 1.90
N LEU A 92 13.61 -9.99 1.96
CA LEU A 92 14.01 -10.66 3.19
C LEU A 92 15.33 -10.11 3.73
N LEU A 93 16.35 -10.04 2.87
CA LEU A 93 17.68 -9.58 3.26
C LEU A 93 17.63 -8.13 3.72
N MET A 94 17.08 -7.22 2.92
CA MET A 94 17.03 -5.81 3.24
C MET A 94 16.09 -5.51 4.40
N GLY A 95 14.97 -6.24 4.52
CA GLY A 95 14.10 -6.14 5.69
C GLY A 95 14.83 -6.50 6.98
N LEU A 96 15.49 -7.66 7.02
CA LEU A 96 16.26 -8.09 8.20
C LEU A 96 17.44 -7.14 8.49
N CYS A 97 18.17 -6.70 7.47
CA CYS A 97 19.26 -5.74 7.63
C CYS A 97 18.78 -4.40 8.19
N TYR A 98 17.67 -3.87 7.67
CA TYR A 98 17.11 -2.59 8.12
C TYR A 98 16.54 -2.68 9.54
N TYR A 99 15.82 -3.76 9.87
CA TYR A 99 15.33 -3.98 11.23
C TYR A 99 16.47 -4.17 12.23
N TYR A 100 17.54 -4.87 11.85
CA TYR A 100 18.73 -4.97 12.69
C TYR A 100 19.45 -3.62 12.83
N TYR A 101 19.50 -2.80 11.78
CA TYR A 101 20.03 -1.44 11.86
C TYR A 101 19.29 -0.60 12.90
N LEU A 102 17.94 -0.68 12.93
CA LEU A 102 17.10 0.08 13.85
C LEU A 102 17.08 -0.48 15.28
N PHE A 103 16.88 -1.79 15.44
CA PHE A 103 16.58 -2.40 16.73
C PHE A 103 17.72 -3.26 17.29
N ARG A 104 18.81 -3.43 16.54
CA ARG A 104 19.99 -4.22 16.91
C ARG A 104 19.61 -5.66 17.29
N ALA A 105 20.29 -6.24 18.27
CA ALA A 105 20.08 -7.63 18.70
C ALA A 105 18.67 -7.92 19.23
N LYS A 106 17.85 -6.90 19.56
CA LYS A 106 16.48 -7.10 20.05
C LYS A 106 15.58 -7.82 19.03
N VAL A 107 15.88 -7.70 17.74
CA VAL A 107 15.13 -8.37 16.66
C VAL A 107 15.16 -9.90 16.76
N TRP A 108 16.19 -10.46 17.41
CA TRP A 108 16.38 -11.91 17.54
C TRP A 108 15.88 -12.48 18.87
N GLN A 109 15.39 -11.64 19.77
CA GLN A 109 14.84 -12.04 21.06
C GLN A 109 13.38 -12.43 20.91
N LEU A 110 13.13 -13.55 20.22
CA LEU A 110 11.78 -14.10 20.01
C LEU A 110 11.42 -15.09 21.12
N SER A 111 10.33 -14.85 21.82
CA SER A 111 9.73 -15.82 22.74
C SER A 111 8.56 -16.56 22.08
N MET A 112 8.20 -17.73 22.63
CA MET A 112 7.00 -18.44 22.19
C MET A 112 5.72 -17.58 22.38
N SER A 113 5.70 -16.70 23.39
CA SER A 113 4.59 -15.76 23.60
C SER A 113 4.47 -14.75 22.46
N ASP A 114 5.58 -14.27 21.92
CA ASP A 114 5.58 -13.35 20.77
C ASP A 114 5.05 -14.03 19.52
N LEU A 115 5.44 -15.29 19.27
CA LEU A 115 4.95 -16.08 18.14
C LEU A 115 3.45 -16.32 18.21
N LEU A 116 2.95 -16.76 19.36
CA LEU A 116 1.52 -17.00 19.58
C LEU A 116 0.71 -15.69 19.51
N GLY A 117 1.26 -14.60 20.07
CA GLY A 117 0.62 -13.29 20.02
C GLY A 117 0.57 -12.72 18.61
N TRP A 118 1.66 -12.83 17.85
CA TRP A 118 1.72 -12.44 16.44
C TRP A 118 0.70 -13.24 15.63
N PHE A 119 0.64 -14.56 15.81
CA PHE A 119 -0.30 -15.42 15.09
C PHE A 119 -1.77 -15.08 15.43
N ASN A 120 -2.10 -14.83 16.70
CA ASN A 120 -3.43 -14.35 17.08
C ASN A 120 -3.78 -13.04 16.37
N ASN A 121 -2.87 -12.06 16.39
CA ASN A 121 -3.10 -10.77 15.75
C ASN A 121 -3.22 -10.88 14.24
N TRP A 122 -2.44 -11.77 13.63
CA TRP A 122 -2.56 -12.11 12.21
C TRP A 122 -3.95 -12.69 11.88
N LEU A 123 -4.46 -13.61 12.70
CA LEU A 123 -5.85 -14.11 12.54
C LEU A 123 -6.89 -13.00 12.70
N MET A 124 -6.73 -12.06 13.63
CA MET A 124 -7.67 -10.94 13.78
C MET A 124 -7.57 -9.96 12.60
N ALA A 125 -6.36 -9.71 12.09
CA ALA A 125 -6.14 -8.92 10.88
C ALA A 125 -6.73 -9.58 9.63
N MET A 126 -6.80 -10.92 9.55
CA MET A 126 -7.53 -11.62 8.50
C MET A 126 -9.01 -11.27 8.50
N VAL A 127 -9.63 -11.12 9.67
CA VAL A 127 -11.05 -10.72 9.74
C VAL A 127 -11.25 -9.32 9.16
N ILE A 128 -10.32 -8.40 9.42
CA ILE A 128 -10.32 -7.05 8.82
C ILE A 128 -10.14 -7.14 7.30
N SER A 129 -9.18 -7.94 6.84
CA SER A 129 -8.96 -8.22 5.41
C SER A 129 -10.23 -8.74 4.73
N VAL A 130 -10.99 -9.62 5.38
CA VAL A 130 -12.24 -10.16 4.82
C VAL A 130 -13.32 -9.08 4.73
N VAL A 131 -13.42 -8.14 5.67
CA VAL A 131 -14.32 -6.98 5.53
C VAL A 131 -13.95 -6.13 4.32
N SER A 132 -12.66 -5.80 4.17
CA SER A 132 -12.15 -5.04 3.03
C SER A 132 -12.36 -5.79 1.71
N PHE A 133 -12.14 -7.11 1.69
CA PHE A 133 -12.40 -7.96 0.54
C PHE A 133 -13.88 -7.99 0.18
N THR A 134 -14.80 -8.05 1.16
CA THR A 134 -16.25 -7.97 0.88
C THR A 134 -16.62 -6.63 0.25
N GLN A 135 -16.00 -5.52 0.65
CA GLN A 135 -16.21 -4.23 -0.03
C GLN A 135 -15.77 -4.29 -1.49
N VAL A 136 -14.58 -4.84 -1.77
CA VAL A 136 -14.06 -5.07 -3.13
C VAL A 136 -15.02 -5.96 -3.94
N ALA A 137 -15.48 -7.07 -3.36
CA ALA A 137 -16.40 -8.00 -4.02
C ALA A 137 -17.75 -7.36 -4.35
N ILE A 138 -18.31 -6.54 -3.45
CA ILE A 138 -19.55 -5.78 -3.72
C ILE A 138 -19.35 -4.85 -4.92
N HIS A 139 -18.27 -4.06 -4.93
CA HIS A 139 -18.01 -3.12 -6.03
C HIS A 139 -17.77 -3.85 -7.35
N TYR A 140 -17.03 -4.96 -7.33
CA TYR A 140 -16.84 -5.82 -8.48
C TYR A 140 -18.20 -6.29 -9.06
N ILE A 141 -19.09 -6.84 -8.24
CA ILE A 141 -20.41 -7.32 -8.71
C ILE A 141 -21.28 -6.16 -9.22
N LEU A 142 -21.25 -5.00 -8.56
CA LEU A 142 -22.00 -3.82 -8.99
C LEU A 142 -21.51 -3.30 -10.34
N LEU A 143 -20.20 -3.25 -10.57
CA LEU A 143 -19.63 -2.82 -11.84
C LEU A 143 -19.98 -3.79 -12.97
N LEU A 144 -19.95 -5.10 -12.72
CA LEU A 144 -20.44 -6.10 -13.67
C LEU A 144 -21.91 -5.90 -14.02
N TRP A 145 -22.75 -5.63 -13.02
CA TRP A 145 -24.16 -5.36 -13.27
C TRP A 145 -24.37 -4.10 -14.12
N LEU A 146 -23.61 -3.04 -13.85
CA LEU A 146 -23.64 -1.78 -14.59
C LEU A 146 -23.05 -1.89 -16.01
N GLU A 147 -22.23 -2.89 -16.29
CA GLU A 147 -21.62 -3.09 -17.62
C GLU A 147 -22.67 -3.16 -18.73
N GLN A 148 -23.85 -3.72 -18.44
CA GLN A 148 -24.96 -3.85 -19.38
C GLN A 148 -25.47 -2.50 -19.91
N LEU A 149 -25.18 -1.41 -19.19
CA LEU A 149 -25.55 -0.05 -19.58
C LEU A 149 -24.50 0.61 -20.50
N LEU A 150 -23.32 0.01 -20.66
CA LEU A 150 -22.26 0.52 -21.52
C LEU A 150 -22.49 0.13 -22.98
N PRO A 151 -21.95 0.89 -23.95
CA PRO A 151 -21.92 0.46 -25.35
C PRO A 151 -21.29 -0.93 -25.50
N SER A 152 -21.78 -1.76 -26.42
CA SER A 152 -21.27 -3.13 -26.63
C SER A 152 -19.76 -3.21 -26.88
N SER A 153 -19.17 -2.16 -27.45
CA SER A 153 -17.72 -2.03 -27.65
C SER A 153 -16.91 -1.94 -26.35
N TRP A 154 -17.56 -1.62 -25.23
CA TRP A 154 -16.95 -1.45 -23.91
C TRP A 154 -17.34 -2.57 -22.93
N GLN A 155 -18.00 -3.62 -23.44
CA GLN A 155 -18.38 -4.78 -22.65
C GLN A 155 -17.42 -5.95 -22.90
N GLY A 156 -17.24 -6.79 -21.89
CA GLY A 156 -16.55 -8.07 -21.99
C GLY A 156 -15.22 -8.13 -21.24
N TYR A 157 -14.69 -9.36 -21.21
CA TYR A 157 -13.51 -9.69 -20.44
C TYR A 157 -12.24 -9.01 -20.97
N MET A 158 -11.39 -8.61 -20.03
CA MET A 158 -10.01 -8.25 -20.28
C MET A 158 -9.10 -9.33 -19.72
N THR A 159 -8.43 -10.06 -20.59
CA THR A 159 -7.44 -11.07 -20.21
C THR A 159 -6.19 -10.89 -21.06
N PHE A 160 -5.05 -11.22 -20.45
CA PHE A 160 -3.75 -11.26 -21.10
C PHE A 160 -3.12 -12.63 -20.85
N PRO A 161 -2.31 -13.15 -21.79
CA PRO A 161 -1.57 -14.37 -21.56
C PRO A 161 -0.70 -14.25 -20.30
N THR A 162 -0.65 -15.30 -19.48
CA THR A 162 0.17 -15.33 -18.26
C THR A 162 1.63 -15.02 -18.56
N GLU A 163 2.17 -15.50 -19.68
CA GLU A 163 3.54 -15.23 -20.12
C GLU A 163 3.81 -13.72 -20.35
N THR A 164 2.85 -13.00 -20.93
CA THR A 164 2.92 -11.55 -21.09
C THR A 164 2.95 -10.85 -19.73
N ILE A 165 2.09 -11.28 -18.80
CA ILE A 165 2.06 -10.75 -17.43
C ILE A 165 3.40 -11.01 -16.74
N GLU A 166 3.92 -12.24 -16.80
CA GLU A 166 5.22 -12.62 -16.23
C GLU A 166 6.36 -11.74 -16.77
N THR A 167 6.43 -11.58 -18.08
CA THR A 167 7.44 -10.75 -18.75
C THR A 167 7.34 -9.29 -18.32
N SER A 168 6.12 -8.76 -18.22
CA SER A 168 5.89 -7.40 -17.80
C SER A 168 6.34 -7.16 -16.35
N VAL A 169 6.02 -8.07 -15.44
CA VAL A 169 6.41 -7.93 -14.03
C VAL A 169 7.93 -8.05 -13.86
N ARG A 170 8.59 -8.98 -14.56
CA ARG A 170 10.06 -9.07 -14.57
C ARG A 170 10.71 -7.74 -14.98
N THR A 171 10.18 -7.15 -16.04
CA THR A 171 10.64 -5.84 -16.55
C THR A 171 10.43 -4.74 -15.51
N VAL A 172 9.24 -4.68 -14.90
CA VAL A 172 8.93 -3.71 -13.86
C VAL A 172 9.85 -3.86 -12.64
N VAL A 173 10.16 -5.07 -12.19
CA VAL A 173 11.11 -5.30 -11.09
C VAL A 173 12.47 -4.67 -11.40
N PHE A 174 12.98 -4.81 -12.63
CA PHE A 174 14.22 -4.16 -13.04
C PHE A 174 14.11 -2.64 -13.14
N LEU A 175 12.98 -2.10 -13.62
CA LEU A 175 12.73 -0.67 -13.62
C LEU A 175 12.73 -0.08 -12.20
N LEU A 176 12.16 -0.80 -11.23
CA LEU A 176 12.17 -0.41 -9.82
C LEU A 176 13.59 -0.37 -9.26
N TYR A 177 14.44 -1.34 -9.60
CA TYR A 177 15.86 -1.30 -9.21
C TYR A 177 16.63 -0.16 -9.89
N GLY A 178 16.33 0.13 -11.16
CA GLY A 178 16.87 1.30 -11.85
C GLY A 178 16.49 2.60 -11.14
N LEU A 179 15.22 2.73 -10.73
CA LEU A 179 14.75 3.88 -9.94
C LEU A 179 15.48 3.96 -8.60
N GLY A 180 15.61 2.84 -7.87
CA GLY A 180 16.37 2.78 -6.63
C GLY A 180 17.82 3.25 -6.79
N LEU A 181 18.48 2.89 -7.89
CA LEU A 181 19.83 3.39 -8.21
C LEU A 181 19.85 4.90 -8.42
N VAL A 182 18.87 5.46 -9.16
CA VAL A 182 18.73 6.92 -9.32
C VAL A 182 18.57 7.59 -7.97
N LEU A 183 17.72 7.04 -7.09
CA LEU A 183 17.53 7.59 -5.74
C LEU A 183 18.83 7.57 -4.92
N LEU A 184 19.64 6.51 -5.03
CA LEU A 184 20.94 6.42 -4.36
C LEU A 184 21.92 7.49 -4.87
N LEU A 185 21.93 7.76 -6.17
CA LEU A 185 22.76 8.81 -6.77
C LEU A 185 22.32 10.22 -6.33
N THR A 186 21.04 10.39 -5.97
CA THR A 186 20.47 11.67 -5.53
C THR A 186 20.22 11.75 -4.02
N VAL A 187 20.88 10.93 -3.20
CA VAL A 187 20.76 10.94 -1.72
C VAL A 187 20.80 12.35 -1.09
N PRO A 188 21.71 13.26 -1.48
CA PRO A 188 21.74 14.61 -0.92
C PRO A 188 20.41 15.36 -1.07
N LEU A 189 19.68 15.12 -2.16
CA LEU A 189 18.38 15.73 -2.45
C LEU A 189 17.32 15.29 -1.43
N TRP A 190 17.31 14.01 -1.08
CA TRP A 190 16.32 13.43 -0.16
C TRP A 190 16.58 13.83 1.29
N CYS A 191 17.85 13.91 1.69
CA CYS A 191 18.24 14.48 2.99
C CYS A 191 17.76 15.94 3.11
N GLU A 192 17.89 16.72 2.04
CA GLU A 192 17.44 18.11 2.01
C GLU A 192 15.91 18.22 2.07
N GLY A 193 15.17 17.40 1.31
CA GLY A 193 13.72 17.31 1.41
C GLY A 193 13.24 16.99 2.83
N TYR A 194 13.85 15.98 3.47
CA TYR A 194 13.54 15.62 4.86
C TYR A 194 13.83 16.78 5.84
N ARG A 195 14.96 17.46 5.69
CA ARG A 195 15.32 18.63 6.51
C ARG A 195 14.26 19.71 6.40
N LEU A 196 13.82 20.05 5.19
CA LEU A 196 12.80 21.08 4.96
C LEU A 196 11.45 20.71 5.59
N CYS A 197 11.02 19.46 5.45
CA CYS A 197 9.79 18.97 6.10
C CYS A 197 9.92 18.97 7.63
N SER A 198 11.07 18.59 8.17
CA SER A 198 11.33 18.60 9.62
C SER A 198 11.35 20.03 10.19
N GLU A 199 11.95 20.98 9.48
CA GLU A 199 11.90 22.39 9.86
C GLU A 199 10.47 22.95 9.87
N LEU A 200 9.68 22.62 8.86
CA LEU A 200 8.25 23.01 8.81
C LEU A 200 7.46 22.40 9.96
N ALA A 201 7.82 21.19 10.38
CA ALA A 201 7.26 20.52 11.54
C ALA A 201 7.75 21.09 12.90
N GLY A 202 8.78 21.94 12.90
CA GLY A 202 9.46 22.40 14.10
C GLY A 202 10.23 21.28 14.82
N ARG A 203 10.80 20.33 14.06
CA ARG A 203 11.63 19.23 14.58
C ARG A 203 13.10 19.46 14.19
N GLU A 204 13.99 19.10 15.11
CA GLU A 204 15.45 19.15 14.91
C GLU A 204 16.03 17.83 14.37
N ASN A 205 15.16 16.92 13.92
CA ASN A 205 15.61 15.61 13.44
C ASN A 205 16.39 15.73 12.14
N ILE A 206 17.47 14.94 12.04
CA ILE A 206 18.32 14.87 10.86
C ILE A 206 18.22 13.45 10.29
N LEU A 207 18.03 13.37 8.97
CA LEU A 207 18.20 12.16 8.19
C LEU A 207 19.63 12.11 7.65
N SER A 208 20.47 11.25 8.23
CA SER A 208 21.86 11.11 7.76
C SER A 208 21.91 10.47 6.38
N LYS A 209 22.99 10.71 5.63
CA LYS A 209 23.18 10.08 4.30
C LYS A 209 23.19 8.56 4.36
N SER A 210 23.83 7.97 5.39
CA SER A 210 23.86 6.52 5.58
C SER A 210 22.49 5.95 5.89
N GLU A 211 21.68 6.67 6.66
CA GLU A 211 20.30 6.28 6.97
C GLU A 211 19.42 6.37 5.72
N ALA A 212 19.52 7.46 4.95
CA ALA A 212 18.82 7.60 3.67
C ALA A 212 19.17 6.47 2.69
N VAL A 213 20.45 6.10 2.57
CA VAL A 213 20.88 4.96 1.74
C VAL A 213 20.21 3.66 2.20
N MET A 214 20.19 3.40 3.51
CA MET A 214 19.55 2.21 4.07
C MET A 214 18.03 2.18 3.81
N GLU A 215 17.36 3.32 3.96
CA GLU A 215 15.91 3.45 3.69
C GLU A 215 15.59 3.29 2.20
N ILE A 216 16.40 3.84 1.30
CA ILE A 216 16.20 3.69 -0.16
C ILE A 216 16.36 2.23 -0.57
N LEU A 217 17.41 1.55 -0.09
CA LEU A 217 17.61 0.12 -0.37
C LEU A 217 16.46 -0.72 0.19
N TYR A 218 16.01 -0.41 1.41
CA TYR A 218 14.88 -1.07 2.04
C TYR A 218 13.59 -0.86 1.24
N THR A 219 13.15 0.37 1.02
CA THR A 219 11.90 0.69 0.31
C THR A 219 11.87 0.14 -1.11
N THR A 220 12.97 0.27 -1.85
CA THR A 220 13.13 -0.31 -3.21
C THR A 220 12.91 -1.82 -3.19
N SER A 221 13.44 -2.53 -2.19
CA SER A 221 13.27 -3.98 -2.08
C SER A 221 11.82 -4.39 -1.79
N GLN A 222 11.09 -3.62 -0.99
CA GLN A 222 9.71 -3.95 -0.58
C GLN A 222 8.69 -3.74 -1.72
N LEU A 223 8.88 -2.71 -2.54
CA LEU A 223 7.91 -2.35 -3.58
C LEU A 223 7.70 -3.47 -4.61
N ALA A 224 8.77 -4.17 -4.99
CA ALA A 224 8.70 -5.28 -5.94
C ALA A 224 7.83 -6.44 -5.42
N VAL A 225 7.90 -6.76 -4.14
CA VAL A 225 7.10 -7.86 -3.58
C VAL A 225 5.63 -7.48 -3.37
N VAL A 226 5.35 -6.20 -3.08
CA VAL A 226 3.96 -5.69 -2.98
C VAL A 226 3.26 -5.79 -4.33
N LEU A 227 3.94 -5.40 -5.42
CA LEU A 227 3.45 -5.60 -6.79
C LEU A 227 3.19 -7.08 -7.08
N GLN A 228 4.14 -7.96 -6.71
CA GLN A 228 4.00 -9.38 -6.97
C GLN A 228 2.78 -9.98 -6.29
N LYS A 229 2.55 -9.63 -5.02
CA LYS A 229 1.38 -10.09 -4.27
C LYS A 229 0.08 -9.70 -4.98
N GLN A 230 -0.05 -8.44 -5.38
CA GLN A 230 -1.25 -7.96 -6.07
C GLN A 230 -1.47 -8.69 -7.39
N THR A 231 -0.40 -8.91 -8.17
CA THR A 231 -0.44 -9.66 -9.43
C THR A 231 -0.91 -11.10 -9.21
N ALA A 232 -0.37 -11.79 -8.20
CA ALA A 232 -0.77 -13.15 -7.86
C ALA A 232 -2.25 -13.23 -7.46
N LEU A 233 -2.72 -12.31 -6.61
CA LEU A 233 -4.13 -12.25 -6.19
C LEU A 233 -5.08 -11.99 -7.37
N ALA A 234 -4.69 -11.12 -8.30
CA ALA A 234 -5.48 -10.85 -9.50
C ALA A 234 -5.63 -12.11 -10.38
N LEU A 235 -4.54 -12.86 -10.61
CA LEU A 235 -4.60 -14.10 -11.38
C LEU A 235 -5.35 -15.23 -10.68
N ILE A 236 -5.21 -15.35 -9.36
CA ILE A 236 -6.00 -16.30 -8.56
C ILE A 236 -7.49 -16.01 -8.74
N GLN A 237 -7.90 -14.75 -8.62
CA GLN A 237 -9.29 -14.34 -8.82
C GLN A 237 -9.81 -14.72 -10.22
N ILE A 238 -9.05 -14.41 -11.28
CA ILE A 238 -9.42 -14.77 -12.66
C ILE A 238 -9.61 -16.30 -12.79
N ARG A 239 -8.67 -17.09 -12.24
CA ARG A 239 -8.73 -18.56 -12.27
C ARG A 239 -9.89 -19.16 -11.48
N TRP A 240 -10.36 -18.47 -10.44
CA TRP A 240 -11.55 -18.86 -9.70
C TRP A 240 -12.87 -18.50 -10.41
N GLY A 241 -12.81 -18.02 -11.65
CA GLY A 241 -13.99 -17.72 -12.46
C GLY A 241 -14.54 -16.31 -12.28
N PHE A 242 -13.73 -15.40 -11.73
CA PHE A 242 -14.08 -13.98 -11.57
C PHE A 242 -13.17 -13.09 -12.44
N PRO A 243 -13.27 -13.19 -13.78
CA PRO A 243 -12.42 -12.44 -14.69
C PRO A 243 -12.72 -10.93 -14.65
N PHE A 244 -11.70 -10.11 -14.87
CA PHE A 244 -11.90 -8.67 -14.98
C PHE A 244 -12.52 -8.30 -16.33
N HIS A 245 -13.26 -7.18 -16.33
CA HIS A 245 -13.98 -6.64 -17.47
C HIS A 245 -13.47 -5.23 -17.73
N PHE A 246 -13.76 -4.71 -18.92
CA PHE A 246 -13.40 -3.34 -19.27
C PHE A 246 -13.94 -2.31 -18.26
N VAL A 247 -15.18 -2.49 -17.76
CA VAL A 247 -15.76 -1.61 -16.74
C VAL A 247 -14.93 -1.55 -15.45
N HIS A 248 -14.33 -2.68 -15.04
CA HIS A 248 -13.47 -2.73 -13.85
C HIS A 248 -12.17 -1.96 -14.06
N PHE A 249 -11.58 -2.07 -15.26
CA PHE A 249 -10.40 -1.30 -15.64
C PHE A 249 -10.70 0.21 -15.68
N ALA A 250 -11.82 0.60 -16.30
CA ALA A 250 -12.27 1.99 -16.35
C ALA A 250 -12.53 2.56 -14.94
N ALA A 251 -13.17 1.78 -14.05
CA ALA A 251 -13.36 2.16 -12.66
C ALA A 251 -12.02 2.40 -11.96
N THR A 252 -11.03 1.53 -12.17
CA THR A 252 -9.72 1.74 -11.53
C THR A 252 -8.93 2.91 -12.11
N LEU A 253 -9.09 3.23 -13.39
CA LEU A 253 -8.57 4.48 -13.97
C LEU A 253 -9.19 5.70 -13.28
N LEU A 254 -10.51 5.70 -13.10
CA LEU A 254 -11.21 6.78 -12.40
C LEU A 254 -10.76 6.89 -10.93
N GLU A 255 -10.57 5.76 -10.25
CA GLU A 255 -10.01 5.75 -8.88
C GLU A 255 -8.61 6.35 -8.81
N ASN A 256 -7.78 6.18 -9.84
CA ASN A 256 -6.46 6.83 -9.91
C ASN A 256 -6.56 8.32 -10.24
N MET A 257 -7.55 8.74 -11.03
CA MET A 257 -7.80 10.17 -11.30
C MET A 257 -8.28 10.92 -10.06
N PHE A 258 -9.02 10.25 -9.18
CA PHE A 258 -9.58 10.79 -7.94
C PHE A 258 -8.97 10.09 -6.72
N PHE A 259 -7.66 9.93 -6.73
CA PHE A 259 -6.94 9.11 -5.77
C PHE A 259 -7.15 9.57 -4.32
N HIS A 260 -7.17 10.88 -4.04
CA HIS A 260 -7.46 11.36 -2.67
C HIS A 260 -8.85 10.96 -2.19
N GLN A 261 -9.87 11.07 -3.03
CA GLN A 261 -11.24 10.70 -2.66
C GLN A 261 -11.37 9.19 -2.47
N MET A 262 -10.73 8.40 -3.32
CA MET A 262 -10.70 6.95 -3.17
C MET A 262 -10.04 6.56 -1.83
N VAL A 263 -8.89 7.14 -1.52
CA VAL A 263 -8.16 6.86 -0.27
C VAL A 263 -8.99 7.27 0.96
N GLN A 264 -9.70 8.40 0.91
CA GLN A 264 -10.62 8.79 1.98
C GLN A 264 -11.75 7.78 2.20
N PHE A 265 -12.33 7.25 1.12
CA PHE A 265 -13.46 6.34 1.20
C PHE A 265 -13.04 4.91 1.57
N LYS A 266 -11.97 4.40 0.97
CA LYS A 266 -11.58 3.00 1.12
C LYS A 266 -10.57 2.77 2.23
N TYR A 267 -9.61 3.68 2.38
CA TYR A 267 -8.41 3.45 3.19
C TYR A 267 -8.44 4.18 4.53
N ALA A 268 -8.97 5.41 4.61
CA ALA A 268 -8.82 6.25 5.80
C ALA A 268 -9.39 5.63 7.09
N TRP A 269 -10.48 4.84 7.01
CA TRP A 269 -11.01 4.14 8.18
C TRP A 269 -10.10 3.00 8.66
N ILE A 270 -9.45 2.27 7.73
CA ILE A 270 -8.47 1.22 8.04
C ILE A 270 -7.22 1.85 8.64
N HIS A 271 -6.74 2.92 8.01
CA HIS A 271 -5.58 3.67 8.46
C HIS A 271 -5.78 4.17 9.89
N LYS A 272 -6.93 4.80 10.18
CA LYS A 272 -7.30 5.21 11.53
C LYS A 272 -7.35 4.02 12.50
N LEU A 273 -8.01 2.93 12.12
CA LEU A 273 -8.10 1.71 12.94
C LEU A 273 -6.71 1.16 13.28
N CYS A 274 -5.78 1.18 12.33
CA CYS A 274 -4.39 0.79 12.55
C CYS A 274 -3.75 1.65 13.64
N HIS A 275 -3.88 2.98 13.60
CA HIS A 275 -3.29 3.88 14.60
C HIS A 275 -3.94 3.75 15.99
N GLU A 276 -5.24 3.47 16.06
CA GLU A 276 -5.97 3.28 17.32
C GLU A 276 -5.68 1.91 17.97
N VAL A 277 -5.48 0.86 17.17
CA VAL A 277 -5.23 -0.50 17.65
C VAL A 277 -3.74 -0.83 17.56
N GLN A 278 -3.00 -0.51 18.62
CA GLN A 278 -1.53 -0.64 18.66
C GLN A 278 -0.94 -1.97 18.17
N PRO A 279 -1.51 -3.16 18.49
CA PRO A 279 -0.98 -4.40 17.93
C PRO A 279 -1.22 -4.55 16.43
N LEU A 280 -2.33 -4.01 15.90
CA LEU A 280 -2.60 -3.93 14.47
C LEU A 280 -1.66 -2.93 13.78
N TYR A 281 -1.40 -1.77 14.39
CA TYR A 281 -0.39 -0.81 13.92
C TYR A 281 0.93 -1.52 13.65
N ARG A 282 1.46 -2.22 14.66
CA ARG A 282 2.75 -2.94 14.57
C ARG A 282 2.73 -4.04 13.52
N LEU A 283 1.62 -4.75 13.41
CA LEU A 283 1.47 -5.88 12.49
C LEU A 283 1.38 -5.43 11.03
N ALA A 284 0.58 -4.43 10.72
CA ALA A 284 0.22 -4.12 9.35
C ALA A 284 0.85 -2.82 8.83
N HIS A 285 0.94 -1.79 9.67
CA HIS A 285 1.07 -0.41 9.20
C HIS A 285 2.38 0.29 9.62
N LEU A 286 3.00 -0.12 10.73
CA LEU A 286 4.27 0.45 11.19
C LEU A 286 5.36 0.37 10.12
N GLU A 287 5.34 -0.68 9.30
CA GLU A 287 6.27 -0.85 8.19
C GLU A 287 6.20 0.28 7.16
N HIS A 288 5.02 0.88 6.95
CA HIS A 288 4.87 2.04 6.08
C HIS A 288 5.57 3.28 6.68
N HIS A 289 5.59 3.40 8.01
CA HIS A 289 6.12 4.57 8.75
C HIS A 289 7.51 4.39 9.33
N ILE A 290 8.13 3.23 9.15
CA ILE A 290 9.39 2.92 9.84
C ILE A 290 10.57 3.75 9.29
N CYS A 291 10.48 4.17 8.04
CA CYS A 291 11.43 5.08 7.41
C CYS A 291 11.11 6.53 7.77
N LYS A 292 12.16 7.32 8.02
CA LYS A 292 12.04 8.76 8.21
C LYS A 292 11.72 9.48 6.90
N GLY A 293 12.37 9.06 5.81
CA GLY A 293 12.16 9.60 4.47
C GLY A 293 11.05 8.87 3.72
N THR A 294 10.38 9.60 2.82
CA THR A 294 9.54 9.01 1.78
C THR A 294 10.14 9.29 0.42
N TYR A 295 10.21 8.24 -0.38
CA TYR A 295 10.82 8.23 -1.70
C TYR A 295 9.81 7.72 -2.74
N PRO A 296 10.01 7.99 -4.04
CA PRO A 296 9.19 7.38 -5.09
C PRO A 296 9.08 5.85 -5.04
N THR A 297 10.07 5.17 -4.44
CA THR A 297 10.08 3.72 -4.21
C THR A 297 9.44 3.29 -2.90
N THR A 298 9.05 4.22 -2.02
CA THR A 298 8.29 3.91 -0.81
C THR A 298 6.95 3.31 -1.24
N PRO A 299 6.64 2.06 -0.84
CA PRO A 299 5.36 1.47 -1.19
C PRO A 299 4.24 2.25 -0.49
N ALA A 300 3.10 2.38 -1.17
CA ALA A 300 1.93 3.09 -0.64
C ALA A 300 1.36 2.45 0.63
N ALA A 301 1.81 1.24 0.95
CA ALA A 301 1.39 0.46 2.10
C ALA A 301 2.52 -0.50 2.50
N GLY A 302 2.60 -0.86 3.79
CA GLY A 302 3.45 -1.93 4.29
C GLY A 302 3.12 -3.30 3.67
N LEU A 303 3.98 -4.31 3.89
CA LEU A 303 3.80 -5.65 3.31
C LEU A 303 2.42 -6.23 3.63
N TRP A 304 2.03 -6.13 4.90
CA TRP A 304 0.77 -6.64 5.46
C TRP A 304 -0.37 -5.63 5.40
N GLU A 305 -0.10 -4.36 5.14
CA GLU A 305 -1.13 -3.34 5.00
C GLU A 305 -2.03 -3.57 3.77
N VAL A 306 -1.43 -3.79 2.60
CA VAL A 306 -2.20 -4.16 1.40
C VAL A 306 -3.01 -5.45 1.63
N TRP A 307 -2.57 -6.32 2.57
CA TRP A 307 -3.33 -7.53 2.89
C TRP A 307 -4.61 -7.21 3.69
N ILE A 308 -4.53 -6.36 4.72
CA ILE A 308 -5.71 -5.94 5.50
C ILE A 308 -6.69 -5.08 4.69
N GLU A 309 -6.25 -4.49 3.59
CA GLU A 309 -7.10 -3.81 2.60
C GLU A 309 -7.83 -4.78 1.64
N GLY A 310 -7.81 -6.08 1.92
CA GLY A 310 -8.45 -7.10 1.07
C GLY A 310 -7.58 -7.51 -0.11
N GLY A 311 -6.28 -7.23 -0.06
CA GLY A 311 -5.31 -7.61 -1.08
C GLY A 311 -5.13 -6.61 -2.22
N THR A 312 -5.82 -5.47 -2.17
CA THR A 312 -5.76 -4.42 -3.21
C THR A 312 -6.02 -3.05 -2.60
N LEU A 313 -5.29 -2.03 -3.07
CA LEU A 313 -5.53 -0.62 -2.72
C LEU A 313 -6.78 -0.07 -3.41
N PHE A 314 -7.18 -0.62 -4.56
CA PHE A 314 -8.30 -0.17 -5.39
C PHE A 314 -9.53 -1.08 -5.26
N PHE A 315 -10.74 -0.61 -5.57
CA PHE A 315 -11.94 -1.47 -5.50
C PHE A 315 -11.93 -2.61 -6.51
N CYS A 316 -10.98 -2.61 -7.45
CA CYS A 316 -10.68 -3.74 -8.31
C CYS A 316 -9.16 -3.94 -8.42
N ASN A 317 -8.71 -5.18 -8.36
CA ASN A 317 -7.28 -5.54 -8.51
C ASN A 317 -6.84 -5.59 -10.00
N THR A 318 -7.58 -4.92 -10.88
CA THR A 318 -7.41 -4.96 -12.35
C THR A 318 -6.06 -4.41 -12.80
N LEU A 319 -5.49 -3.46 -12.06
CA LEU A 319 -4.18 -2.87 -12.37
C LEU A 319 -3.10 -3.93 -12.49
N ALA A 320 -3.17 -4.95 -11.63
CA ALA A 320 -2.13 -5.95 -11.49
C ALA A 320 -2.20 -7.05 -12.56
N CYS A 321 -3.33 -7.17 -13.29
CA CYS A 321 -3.44 -8.11 -14.41
C CYS A 321 -3.26 -7.46 -15.79
N VAL A 322 -3.10 -6.14 -15.85
CA VAL A 322 -2.79 -5.42 -17.09
C VAL A 322 -1.28 -5.12 -17.13
N PRO A 323 -0.54 -5.69 -18.10
CA PRO A 323 0.89 -5.48 -18.24
C PRO A 323 1.30 -4.01 -18.14
N TYR A 324 2.32 -3.73 -17.32
CA TYR A 324 2.87 -2.40 -17.03
C TYR A 324 1.94 -1.39 -16.36
N PHE A 325 0.62 -1.63 -16.32
CA PHE A 325 -0.33 -0.65 -15.86
C PHE A 325 -0.19 -0.37 -14.36
N PHE A 326 0.01 -1.40 -13.54
CA PHE A 326 0.29 -1.20 -12.11
C PHE A 326 1.50 -0.30 -11.88
N PHE A 327 2.61 -0.53 -12.60
CA PHE A 327 3.80 0.30 -12.47
C PHE A 327 3.46 1.77 -12.78
N HIS A 328 2.71 1.99 -13.85
CA HIS A 328 2.37 3.34 -14.24
C HIS A 328 1.39 4.01 -13.26
N ALA A 329 0.29 3.34 -12.95
CA ALA A 329 -0.80 3.83 -12.10
C ALA A 329 -0.41 3.96 -10.63
N ALA A 330 0.46 3.10 -10.09
CA ALA A 330 0.87 3.16 -8.69
C ALA A 330 2.20 3.90 -8.51
N VAL A 331 3.24 3.54 -9.27
CA VAL A 331 4.61 4.00 -9.04
C VAL A 331 4.89 5.31 -9.76
N SER A 332 4.66 5.35 -11.08
CA SER A 332 5.01 6.53 -11.88
C SER A 332 4.07 7.72 -11.69
N GLY A 333 2.88 7.49 -11.13
CA GLY A 333 1.87 8.53 -10.88
C GLY A 333 1.82 8.99 -9.43
N PRO A 334 0.82 8.55 -8.63
CA PRO A 334 0.61 9.04 -7.27
C PRO A 334 1.81 8.89 -6.35
N ASN A 335 2.56 7.78 -6.40
CA ASN A 335 3.74 7.63 -5.53
C ASN A 335 4.84 8.65 -5.81
N ILE A 336 5.15 8.91 -7.09
CA ILE A 336 6.14 9.95 -7.45
C ILE A 336 5.73 11.33 -6.92
N VAL A 337 4.44 11.64 -6.87
CA VAL A 337 3.98 12.93 -6.39
C VAL A 337 3.92 12.95 -4.87
N VAL A 338 3.22 12.00 -4.28
CA VAL A 338 2.80 11.98 -2.87
C VAL A 338 3.87 11.43 -1.95
N HIS A 339 4.59 10.39 -2.37
CA HIS A 339 5.70 9.80 -1.61
C HIS A 339 7.04 10.44 -1.93
N THR A 340 7.07 11.71 -2.31
CA THR A 340 8.32 12.43 -2.55
C THR A 340 8.46 13.57 -1.56
N MET A 341 9.47 13.47 -0.69
CA MET A 341 9.94 14.62 0.08
C MET A 341 10.69 15.59 -0.84
N TRP A 342 9.94 16.44 -1.52
CA TRP A 342 10.49 17.44 -2.43
C TRP A 342 11.44 18.39 -1.68
N PRO A 343 12.61 18.74 -2.26
CA PRO A 343 13.56 19.70 -1.71
C PRO A 343 13.06 21.15 -1.86
N GLN A 344 11.75 21.38 -1.71
CA GLN A 344 11.08 22.65 -1.95
C GLN A 344 9.84 22.78 -1.06
N LYS A 345 9.82 23.77 -0.18
CA LYS A 345 8.71 24.01 0.79
C LYS A 345 7.35 24.17 0.12
N SER A 346 7.31 24.72 -1.10
CA SER A 346 6.05 24.91 -1.85
C SER A 346 5.44 23.62 -2.40
N LEU A 347 6.12 22.48 -2.28
CA LEU A 347 5.64 21.16 -2.73
C LEU A 347 5.41 20.19 -1.57
N VAL A 348 5.56 20.65 -0.32
CA VAL A 348 5.35 19.82 0.87
C VAL A 348 3.88 19.45 0.98
N GLN A 349 3.62 18.19 1.29
CA GLN A 349 2.30 17.59 1.30
C GLN A 349 1.93 17.12 2.70
N TRP A 350 0.64 17.03 3.01
CA TRP A 350 0.18 16.46 4.28
C TRP A 350 0.70 15.04 4.48
N HIS A 351 0.75 14.23 3.42
CA HIS A 351 1.30 12.88 3.48
C HIS A 351 2.78 12.86 3.87
N THR A 352 3.60 13.71 3.24
CA THR A 352 5.03 13.81 3.61
C THR A 352 5.22 14.28 5.05
N LEU A 353 4.36 15.18 5.54
CA LEU A 353 4.40 15.60 6.93
C LEU A 353 3.97 14.47 7.87
N HIS A 354 2.97 13.68 7.46
CA HIS A 354 2.47 12.53 8.21
C HIS A 354 3.60 11.55 8.52
N HIS A 355 4.46 11.25 7.55
CA HIS A 355 5.65 10.41 7.77
C HIS A 355 6.70 11.06 8.70
N VAL A 356 6.91 12.39 8.60
CA VAL A 356 7.91 13.09 9.43
C VAL A 356 7.47 13.25 10.89
N VAL A 357 6.18 13.50 11.13
CA VAL A 357 5.66 13.79 12.47
C VAL A 357 4.87 12.65 13.10
N HIS A 358 4.60 11.58 12.36
CA HIS A 358 3.59 10.58 12.68
C HIS A 358 2.25 11.25 12.97
N SER A 359 1.81 12.11 12.04
CA SER A 359 0.65 12.97 12.29
C SER A 359 -0.63 12.18 12.45
N ASP A 360 -1.57 12.69 13.22
CA ASP A 360 -2.95 12.17 13.31
C ASP A 360 -3.81 12.56 12.10
N ILE A 361 -3.27 12.39 10.88
CA ILE A 361 -3.93 12.65 9.60
C ILE A 361 -4.02 11.35 8.81
N TYR A 362 -5.24 10.86 8.57
CA TYR A 362 -5.43 9.52 8.02
C TYR A 362 -5.69 9.49 6.51
N ALA A 363 -5.83 10.66 5.87
CA ALA A 363 -6.09 10.78 4.44
C ALA A 363 -4.98 11.55 3.71
N LEU A 364 -4.14 10.79 3.00
CA LEU A 364 -3.10 11.22 2.04
C LEU A 364 -2.75 12.73 2.06
N ASN A 365 -3.28 13.52 1.12
CA ASN A 365 -3.04 14.96 1.00
C ASN A 365 -4.24 15.83 1.35
N VAL A 366 -5.37 15.21 1.71
CA VAL A 366 -6.60 15.93 2.02
C VAL A 366 -7.07 15.42 3.36
N PRO A 367 -6.93 16.22 4.44
CA PRO A 367 -7.47 15.87 5.74
C PRO A 367 -8.93 15.41 5.60
N SER A 368 -9.23 14.24 6.15
CA SER A 368 -10.60 13.72 6.21
C SER A 368 -11.46 14.62 7.10
N LYS A 369 -12.79 14.45 7.05
CA LYS A 369 -13.70 15.13 7.99
C LYS A 369 -13.33 14.86 9.45
N ASN A 370 -12.86 13.65 9.75
CA ASN A 370 -12.40 13.30 11.09
C ASN A 370 -11.12 14.07 11.47
N ASP A 371 -10.15 14.13 10.55
CA ASP A 371 -8.90 14.87 10.78
C ASP A 371 -9.20 16.36 11.02
N GLU A 372 -10.06 16.96 10.21
CA GLU A 372 -10.47 18.36 10.37
C GLU A 372 -11.04 18.67 11.76
N GLU A 373 -11.84 17.75 12.30
CA GLU A 373 -12.53 17.93 13.57
C GLU A 373 -11.60 17.68 14.77
N PHE A 374 -10.82 16.59 14.73
CA PHE A 374 -10.10 16.08 15.90
C PHE A 374 -8.57 16.21 15.83
N SER A 375 -7.98 16.28 14.64
CA SER A 375 -6.51 16.28 14.49
C SER A 375 -5.89 17.51 15.12
N ARG A 376 -4.90 17.28 15.99
CA ARG A 376 -4.08 18.36 16.55
C ARG A 376 -3.10 18.87 15.52
N ASP A 377 -2.59 17.99 14.66
CA ASP A 377 -1.60 18.34 13.65
C ASP A 377 -2.21 19.13 12.49
N VAL A 378 -3.44 18.84 12.07
CA VAL A 378 -4.16 19.71 11.13
C VAL A 378 -4.27 21.12 11.70
N LYS A 379 -4.73 21.26 12.95
CA LYS A 379 -4.88 22.58 13.60
C LYS A 379 -3.56 23.32 13.74
N LYS A 380 -2.48 22.61 14.07
CA LYS A 380 -1.13 23.16 14.26
C LYS A 380 -0.46 23.56 12.94
N PHE A 381 -0.50 22.69 11.94
CA PHE A 381 0.33 22.82 10.73
C PHE A 381 -0.41 23.40 9.53
N ARG A 382 -1.74 23.55 9.56
CA ARG A 382 -2.51 24.13 8.45
C ARG A 382 -1.97 25.47 7.99
N LYS A 383 -1.74 26.40 8.92
CA LYS A 383 -1.26 27.75 8.59
C LYS A 383 0.17 27.73 8.04
N PRO A 384 1.16 27.06 8.67
CA PRO A 384 2.50 26.88 8.10
C PRO A 384 2.50 26.28 6.68
N LEU A 385 1.62 25.30 6.45
CA LEU A 385 1.55 24.57 5.19
C LEU A 385 0.80 25.31 4.07
N GLN A 386 0.13 26.45 4.33
CA GLN A 386 -0.50 27.26 3.27
C GLN A 386 0.51 27.79 2.23
N SER A 387 1.80 27.79 2.53
CA SER A 387 2.85 28.09 1.54
C SER A 387 2.97 27.02 0.46
N SER A 388 2.51 25.79 0.72
CA SER A 388 2.52 24.69 -0.23
C SER A 388 1.40 24.82 -1.27
N PHE A 389 1.75 24.57 -2.53
CA PHE A 389 0.82 24.49 -3.65
C PHE A 389 -0.15 23.32 -3.49
N PHE A 390 0.36 22.11 -3.19
CA PHE A 390 -0.49 20.92 -3.02
C PHE A 390 -1.35 20.94 -1.76
N VAL A 391 -1.04 21.80 -0.78
CA VAL A 391 -1.93 21.99 0.38
C VAL A 391 -3.04 23.00 0.08
N ARG A 392 -2.75 24.03 -0.73
CA ARG A 392 -3.77 25.00 -1.19
C ARG A 392 -4.70 24.43 -2.25
N HIS A 393 -4.16 23.58 -3.11
CA HIS A 393 -4.86 22.96 -4.24
C HIS A 393 -4.64 21.45 -4.19
N PRO A 394 -5.28 20.74 -3.23
CA PRO A 394 -5.05 19.31 -3.05
C PRO A 394 -5.34 18.48 -4.30
N ASP A 395 -6.43 18.79 -5.01
CA ASP A 395 -6.81 18.09 -6.25
C ASP A 395 -5.72 18.19 -7.33
N MET A 396 -4.84 19.20 -7.28
CA MET A 396 -3.73 19.31 -8.22
C MET A 396 -2.66 18.23 -8.00
N SER A 397 -2.59 17.61 -6.82
CA SER A 397 -1.72 16.46 -6.60
C SER A 397 -2.26 15.22 -7.32
N ASP A 398 -3.58 15.04 -7.41
CA ASP A 398 -4.19 13.96 -8.20
C ASP A 398 -3.99 14.21 -9.70
N VAL A 399 -4.23 15.45 -10.16
CA VAL A 399 -3.95 15.84 -11.56
C VAL A 399 -2.48 15.65 -11.92
N ALA A 400 -1.56 16.07 -11.05
CA ALA A 400 -0.13 15.88 -11.26
C ALA A 400 0.24 14.40 -11.29
N GLY A 401 -0.31 13.60 -10.37
CA GLY A 401 -0.11 12.16 -10.32
C GLY A 401 -0.56 11.51 -11.62
N PHE A 402 -1.79 11.80 -12.05
CA PHE A 402 -2.36 11.30 -13.30
C PHE A 402 -1.55 11.75 -14.53
N ALA A 403 -1.13 13.01 -14.60
CA ALA A 403 -0.29 13.51 -15.70
C ALA A 403 1.07 12.78 -15.76
N MET A 404 1.68 12.49 -14.60
CA MET A 404 2.94 11.76 -14.52
C MET A 404 2.82 10.31 -15.01
N VAL A 405 1.67 9.65 -14.82
CA VAL A 405 1.36 8.34 -15.42
C VAL A 405 1.59 8.38 -16.93
N PHE A 406 1.03 9.38 -17.63
CA PHE A 406 1.19 9.51 -19.08
C PHE A 406 2.57 9.99 -19.49
N PHE A 407 3.14 10.97 -18.79
CA PHE A 407 4.46 11.48 -19.14
C PHE A 407 5.52 10.37 -19.07
N VAL A 408 5.59 9.66 -17.94
CA VAL A 408 6.51 8.53 -17.78
C VAL A 408 6.13 7.38 -18.71
N GLY A 409 4.84 7.12 -18.90
CA GLY A 409 4.32 6.16 -19.87
C GLY A 409 4.79 6.41 -21.29
N LEU A 410 4.73 7.65 -21.77
CA LEU A 410 5.20 8.03 -23.10
C LEU A 410 6.72 7.91 -23.22
N VAL A 411 7.46 8.39 -22.22
CA VAL A 411 8.93 8.29 -22.20
C VAL A 411 9.38 6.83 -22.26
N LEU A 412 8.79 5.95 -21.45
CA LEU A 412 9.14 4.52 -21.46
C LEU A 412 8.62 3.80 -22.71
N HIS A 413 7.46 4.20 -23.24
CA HIS A 413 6.95 3.65 -24.49
C HIS A 413 7.90 3.90 -25.64
N TYR A 414 8.29 5.16 -25.86
CA TYR A 414 9.18 5.52 -26.99
C TYR A 414 10.65 5.21 -26.74
N GLY A 415 11.11 5.23 -25.48
CA GLY A 415 12.51 4.98 -25.13
C GLY A 415 12.86 3.51 -24.93
N ALA A 416 11.93 2.72 -24.39
CA ALA A 416 12.19 1.34 -23.97
C ALA A 416 11.18 0.33 -24.53
N GLY A 417 10.17 0.77 -25.28
CA GLY A 417 9.09 -0.11 -25.73
C GLY A 417 8.35 -0.71 -24.53
N ILE A 418 8.05 0.12 -23.52
CA ILE A 418 7.29 -0.25 -22.32
C ILE A 418 6.24 0.83 -22.08
N GLY A 419 5.05 0.67 -22.68
CA GLY A 419 3.99 1.69 -22.63
C GLY A 419 2.65 1.21 -22.12
N LEU A 420 1.89 2.12 -21.51
CA LEU A 420 0.48 1.95 -21.09
C LEU A 420 -0.42 1.33 -22.17
N PHE A 421 -0.18 1.66 -23.44
CA PHE A 421 -1.00 1.25 -24.58
C PHE A 421 -0.39 0.14 -25.42
N GLN A 422 0.85 -0.27 -25.14
CA GLN A 422 1.53 -1.31 -25.90
C GLN A 422 0.78 -2.64 -25.85
N VAL A 423 0.18 -2.93 -24.70
CA VAL A 423 -0.62 -4.14 -24.50
C VAL A 423 -1.91 -4.16 -25.32
N TRP A 424 -2.41 -2.99 -25.75
CA TRP A 424 -3.62 -2.93 -26.58
C TRP A 424 -3.32 -3.33 -28.03
N HIS A 425 -2.09 -3.12 -28.51
CA HIS A 425 -1.65 -3.69 -29.79
C HIS A 425 -1.47 -5.20 -29.69
N GLU A 426 -0.96 -5.72 -28.58
CA GLU A 426 -0.83 -7.17 -28.35
C GLU A 426 -2.18 -7.88 -28.27
N ARG A 427 -3.25 -7.20 -27.83
CA ARG A 427 -4.64 -7.72 -27.85
C ARG A 427 -5.18 -7.92 -29.28
N ILE A 428 -4.79 -7.07 -30.24
CA ILE A 428 -5.31 -7.10 -31.61
C ILE A 428 -4.65 -8.20 -32.44
N VAL A 429 -3.41 -8.59 -32.12
CA VAL A 429 -2.66 -9.61 -32.88
C VAL A 429 -3.14 -11.04 -32.60
N HIS A 430 -3.92 -11.24 -31.53
CA HIS A 430 -4.37 -12.56 -31.08
C HIS A 430 -5.90 -12.74 -31.06
N GLN A 431 -6.65 -11.80 -31.63
CA GLN A 431 -8.02 -12.04 -32.12
C GLN A 431 -7.97 -12.42 -33.60
#